data_AF-A0A2S4W9B0-F1
#
_entry.id   AF-A0A2S4W9B0-F1
#
_cell.length_a   1.000
_cell.length_b   1.000
_cell.length_c   1.000
_cell.angle_alpha   90.00
_cell.angle_beta   90.00
_cell.angle_gamma   90.00
#
_symmetry.space_group_name_H-M   'P 1'
#
loop_
_entity.id
_entity.type
_entity.pdbx_description
1 polymer ?
#
loop_
_entity_poly.entity_id
_entity_poly.type
_entity_poly.pdbx_seq_one_letter_code
_entity_poly.pdbx_strand_id
1 'polypeptide(L)'
;MAQAPQVFKSGTQVIAGLKAQDPVKIGSALSQLRQLCSVKPFPAVVIDYLQLEPAADSIFQILNVAREANSIHLLANSLYTLSYLISRSPTSPFDTRHAVDGSRIINHLIQNHSKSIHRCFAPGRTEATLACLTLLISCVCWNEGACAKIVIGELRWDHKTVTRLLQTRQTVTAPEGTTLPNQKGNRSAPKSSKLKGQLHKADIRTLMLRFIFSIVSSTELRASSSRSCGRLKVSRKASSKAYK
;
A
#
# COMPACT_ATOMS: atom_id res chain seq x y z
N MET A 1 -0.29 -28.49 20.19
CA MET A 1 1.13 -28.15 19.96
C MET A 1 1.20 -27.09 18.87
N ALA A 2 1.56 -25.85 19.21
CA ALA A 2 1.72 -24.81 18.20
C ALA A 2 3.06 -25.06 17.48
N GLN A 3 3.00 -25.45 16.20
CA GLN A 3 4.20 -25.52 15.37
C GLN A 3 4.85 -24.14 15.36
N ALA A 4 6.15 -24.09 15.70
CA ALA A 4 6.94 -22.89 15.47
C ALA A 4 6.77 -22.48 13.99
N PRO A 5 6.53 -21.20 13.67
CA PRO A 5 6.39 -20.79 12.29
C PRO A 5 7.69 -21.15 11.56
N GLN A 6 7.61 -22.07 10.59
CA GLN A 6 8.75 -22.39 9.74
C GLN A 6 9.14 -21.11 9.01
N VAL A 7 10.29 -20.54 9.36
CA VAL A 7 10.82 -19.35 8.71
C VAL A 7 11.34 -19.75 7.33
N PHE A 8 10.94 -19.01 6.29
CA PHE A 8 11.45 -19.21 4.94
C PHE A 8 12.98 -19.16 4.90
N LYS A 9 13.59 -20.14 4.22
CA LYS A 9 15.05 -20.25 4.06
C LYS A 9 15.54 -19.81 2.68
N SER A 10 14.66 -19.70 1.70
CA SER A 10 14.97 -19.26 0.33
C SER A 10 13.77 -18.56 -0.32
N GLY A 11 14.02 -17.78 -1.37
CA GLY A 11 12.99 -17.13 -2.19
C GLY A 11 12.08 -18.12 -2.89
N THR A 12 12.59 -19.28 -3.30
CA THR A 12 11.78 -20.37 -3.86
C THR A 12 10.74 -20.91 -2.87
N GLN A 13 11.08 -20.99 -1.58
CA GLN A 13 10.12 -21.39 -0.54
C GLN A 13 9.05 -20.33 -0.32
N VAL A 14 9.42 -19.04 -0.42
CA VAL A 14 8.45 -17.93 -0.38
C VAL A 14 7.45 -18.08 -1.52
N ILE A 15 7.91 -18.26 -2.75
CA ILE A 15 7.05 -18.43 -3.93
C ILE A 15 6.16 -19.67 -3.77
N ALA A 16 6.70 -20.80 -3.33
CA ALA A 16 5.92 -22.01 -3.10
C ALA A 16 4.84 -21.81 -2.02
N GLY A 17 5.15 -21.08 -0.95
CA GLY A 17 4.18 -20.73 0.09
C GLY A 17 3.07 -19.79 -0.41
N LEU A 18 3.41 -18.85 -1.30
CA LEU A 18 2.46 -17.93 -1.92
C LEU A 18 1.60 -18.60 -3.00
N LYS A 19 2.13 -19.61 -3.69
CA LYS A 19 1.42 -20.43 -4.69
C LYS A 19 0.65 -21.62 -4.07
N ALA A 20 0.57 -21.69 -2.75
CA ALA A 20 -0.27 -22.68 -2.08
C ALA A 20 -1.74 -22.49 -2.46
N GLN A 21 -2.52 -23.57 -2.52
CA GLN A 21 -3.96 -23.50 -2.78
C GLN A 21 -4.79 -23.15 -1.54
N ASP A 22 -4.23 -23.35 -0.35
CA ASP A 22 -4.91 -23.14 0.93
C ASP A 22 -4.81 -21.66 1.39
N PRO A 23 -5.92 -20.92 1.51
CA PRO A 23 -5.93 -19.52 1.94
C PRO A 23 -5.24 -19.26 3.29
N VAL A 24 -5.27 -20.22 4.21
CA VAL A 24 -4.62 -20.08 5.52
C VAL A 24 -3.10 -20.12 5.37
N LYS A 25 -2.59 -21.04 4.53
CA LYS A 25 -1.16 -21.12 4.22
C LYS A 25 -0.68 -19.89 3.47
N ILE A 26 -1.46 -19.40 2.51
CA ILE A 26 -1.16 -18.14 1.80
C ILE A 26 -1.09 -16.97 2.79
N GLY A 27 -2.09 -16.83 3.68
CA GLY A 27 -2.12 -15.75 4.67
C GLY A 27 -0.93 -15.80 5.65
N SER A 28 -0.52 -17.01 6.05
CA SER A 28 0.69 -17.23 6.85
C SER A 28 1.95 -16.83 6.08
N ALA A 29 2.09 -17.28 4.83
CA ALA A 29 3.21 -16.93 3.96
C ALA A 29 3.35 -15.41 3.75
N LEU A 30 2.25 -14.71 3.45
CA LEU A 30 2.22 -13.24 3.33
C LEU A 30 2.65 -12.55 4.63
N SER A 31 2.19 -13.05 5.77
CA SER A 31 2.52 -12.48 7.08
C SER A 31 4.00 -12.68 7.42
N GLN A 32 4.55 -13.86 7.15
CA GLN A 32 5.96 -14.16 7.33
C GLN A 32 6.85 -13.32 6.40
N LEU A 33 6.51 -13.22 5.11
CA LEU A 33 7.23 -12.39 4.17
C LEU A 33 7.23 -10.92 4.60
N ARG A 34 6.07 -10.39 5.02
CA ARG A 34 5.98 -9.03 5.56
C ARG A 34 6.85 -8.83 6.81
N GLN A 35 6.90 -9.82 7.69
CA GLN A 35 7.78 -9.77 8.87
C GLN A 35 9.26 -9.75 8.45
N LEU A 36 9.66 -10.56 7.48
CA LEU A 36 11.02 -10.52 6.93
C LEU A 36 11.35 -9.16 6.31
N CYS A 37 10.39 -8.55 5.61
CA CYS A 37 10.55 -7.20 5.05
C CYS A 37 10.67 -6.10 6.11
N SER A 38 10.29 -6.37 7.37
CA SER A 38 10.40 -5.40 8.45
C SER A 38 11.82 -5.30 9.05
N VAL A 39 12.68 -6.28 8.78
CA VAL A 39 14.07 -6.33 9.24
C VAL A 39 14.96 -5.49 8.32
N LYS A 40 15.90 -4.72 8.90
CA LYS A 40 16.87 -3.90 8.14
C LYS A 40 18.30 -4.37 8.41
N PRO A 41 19.15 -4.54 7.38
CA PRO A 41 18.82 -4.52 5.94
C PRO A 41 17.90 -5.69 5.54
N PHE A 42 17.41 -5.71 4.29
CA PHE A 42 16.60 -6.83 3.82
C PHE A 42 17.34 -8.16 4.03
N PRO A 43 16.70 -9.18 4.63
CA PRO A 43 17.28 -10.50 4.72
C PRO A 43 17.56 -11.07 3.33
N ALA A 44 18.60 -11.89 3.21
CA ALA A 44 18.98 -12.54 1.95
C ALA A 44 17.82 -13.29 1.28
N VAL A 45 16.92 -13.88 2.07
CA VAL A 45 15.71 -14.58 1.59
C VAL A 45 14.75 -13.64 0.84
N VAL A 46 14.60 -12.39 1.28
CA VAL A 46 13.73 -11.41 0.63
C VAL A 46 14.36 -10.92 -0.67
N ILE A 47 15.69 -10.76 -0.68
CA ILE A 47 16.45 -10.40 -1.88
C ILE A 47 16.36 -11.53 -2.92
N ASP A 48 16.57 -12.78 -2.51
CA ASP A 48 16.42 -13.97 -3.36
C ASP A 48 15.00 -14.07 -3.95
N TYR A 49 13.97 -13.85 -3.13
CA TYR A 49 12.58 -13.77 -3.62
C TYR A 49 12.40 -12.71 -4.71
N LEU A 50 12.92 -11.49 -4.50
CA LEU A 50 12.77 -10.39 -5.45
C LEU A 50 13.67 -10.53 -6.69
N GLN A 51 14.73 -11.32 -6.62
CA GLN A 51 15.51 -11.72 -7.80
C GLN A 51 14.72 -12.70 -8.67
N LEU A 52 13.98 -13.62 -8.06
CA LEU A 52 13.15 -14.60 -8.77
C LEU A 52 11.85 -13.99 -9.32
N GLU A 53 11.16 -13.17 -8.54
CA GLU A 53 9.93 -12.47 -8.97
C GLU A 53 10.06 -10.94 -8.72
N PRO A 54 10.73 -10.19 -9.62
CA PRO A 54 11.00 -8.75 -9.42
C PRO A 54 9.75 -7.86 -9.38
N ALA A 55 8.66 -8.30 -10.00
CA ALA A 55 7.37 -7.60 -9.95
C ALA A 55 6.47 -8.11 -8.82
N ALA A 56 6.91 -9.08 -8.01
CA ALA A 56 6.09 -9.76 -6.99
C ALA A 56 4.79 -10.38 -7.56
N ASP A 57 4.89 -11.04 -8.73
CA ASP A 57 3.75 -11.60 -9.46
C ASP A 57 2.91 -12.56 -8.61
N SER A 58 3.53 -13.40 -7.77
CA SER A 58 2.79 -14.29 -6.86
C SER A 58 1.88 -13.53 -5.89
N ILE A 59 2.30 -12.38 -5.38
CA ILE A 59 1.46 -11.55 -4.49
C ILE A 59 0.30 -10.92 -5.27
N PHE A 60 0.53 -10.50 -6.52
CA PHE A 60 -0.52 -9.99 -7.40
C PHE A 60 -1.53 -11.07 -7.81
N GLN A 61 -1.10 -12.31 -8.01
CA GLN A 61 -1.99 -13.46 -8.21
C GLN A 61 -2.88 -13.66 -6.98
N ILE A 62 -2.31 -13.63 -5.77
CA ILE A 62 -3.09 -13.72 -4.53
C ILE A 62 -4.07 -12.53 -4.40
N LEU A 63 -3.65 -11.32 -4.76
CA LEU A 63 -4.51 -10.13 -4.76
C LEU A 63 -5.74 -10.33 -5.66
N ASN A 64 -5.57 -10.94 -6.84
CA ASN A 64 -6.66 -11.28 -7.75
C ASN A 64 -7.59 -12.36 -7.17
N VAL A 65 -7.02 -13.43 -6.63
CA VAL A 65 -7.80 -14.50 -5.95
C VAL A 65 -8.59 -13.94 -4.77
N ALA A 66 -7.97 -13.10 -3.94
CA ALA A 66 -8.63 -12.45 -2.81
C ALA A 66 -9.80 -11.56 -3.25
N ARG A 67 -9.63 -10.85 -4.38
CA ARG A 67 -10.69 -10.02 -4.97
C ARG A 67 -11.85 -10.88 -5.48
N GLU A 68 -11.57 -11.99 -6.16
CA GLU A 68 -12.59 -12.91 -6.70
C GLU A 68 -13.35 -13.63 -5.58
N ALA A 69 -12.63 -14.07 -4.55
CA ALA A 69 -13.21 -14.67 -3.35
C ALA A 69 -13.85 -13.64 -2.39
N ASN A 70 -13.79 -12.34 -2.69
CA ASN A 70 -14.21 -11.24 -1.80
C ASN A 70 -13.62 -11.31 -0.38
N SER A 71 -12.42 -11.89 -0.22
CA SER A 71 -11.75 -12.03 1.06
C SER A 71 -11.00 -10.75 1.42
N ILE A 72 -11.63 -9.91 2.27
CA ILE A 72 -11.06 -8.63 2.72
C ILE A 72 -9.71 -8.84 3.43
N HIS A 73 -9.60 -9.88 4.26
CA HIS A 73 -8.37 -10.14 5.02
C HIS A 73 -7.19 -10.55 4.13
N LEU A 74 -7.43 -11.39 3.11
CA LEU A 74 -6.38 -11.80 2.18
C LEU A 74 -5.97 -10.64 1.27
N LEU A 75 -6.95 -9.83 0.85
CA LEU A 75 -6.73 -8.61 0.09
C LEU A 75 -5.87 -7.63 0.88
N ALA A 76 -6.25 -7.32 2.12
CA ALA A 76 -5.51 -6.41 2.99
C ALA A 76 -4.08 -6.91 3.27
N ASN A 77 -3.91 -8.21 3.57
CA ASN A 77 -2.58 -8.77 3.79
C ASN A 77 -1.68 -8.63 2.55
N SER A 78 -2.20 -8.91 1.36
CA SER A 78 -1.45 -8.75 0.10
C SER A 78 -1.00 -7.30 -0.11
N LEU A 79 -1.92 -6.34 0.07
CA LEU A 79 -1.63 -4.91 -0.06
C LEU A 79 -0.59 -4.42 0.96
N TYR A 80 -0.69 -4.86 2.22
CA TYR A 80 0.33 -4.55 3.23
C TYR A 80 1.68 -5.15 2.89
N THR A 81 1.75 -6.39 2.41
CA THR A 81 3.03 -7.01 2.03
C THR A 81 3.67 -6.24 0.87
N LEU A 82 2.91 -5.85 -0.15
CA LEU A 82 3.40 -4.99 -1.24
C LEU A 82 3.90 -3.64 -0.72
N SER A 83 3.18 -3.01 0.21
CA SER A 83 3.59 -1.73 0.83
C SER A 83 4.94 -1.84 1.55
N TYR A 84 5.17 -2.93 2.28
CA TYR A 84 6.45 -3.19 2.95
C TYR A 84 7.58 -3.45 1.96
N LEU A 85 7.33 -4.21 0.89
CA LEU A 85 8.33 -4.44 -0.17
C LEU A 85 8.76 -3.12 -0.83
N ILE A 86 7.79 -2.29 -1.22
CA ILE A 86 8.07 -1.01 -1.89
C ILE A 86 8.79 -0.05 -0.95
N SER A 87 8.26 0.17 0.27
CA SER A 87 8.82 1.15 1.21
C SER A 87 10.23 0.83 1.69
N ARG A 88 10.70 -0.41 1.50
CA ARG A 88 12.02 -0.88 1.92
C ARG A 88 12.94 -1.21 0.76
N SER A 89 12.43 -1.20 -0.47
CA SER A 89 13.24 -1.37 -1.66
C SER A 89 14.26 -0.22 -1.80
N PRO A 90 15.49 -0.51 -2.25
CA PRO A 90 16.50 0.51 -2.49
C PRO A 90 16.04 1.48 -3.59
N THR A 91 16.40 2.74 -3.42
CA THR A 91 16.10 3.84 -4.36
C THR A 91 17.34 4.33 -5.10
N SER A 92 18.52 3.82 -4.75
CA SER A 92 19.80 4.31 -5.30
C SER A 92 20.13 3.66 -6.64
N PRO A 93 20.40 4.44 -7.71
CA PRO A 93 20.85 3.90 -8.99
C PRO A 93 22.27 3.30 -8.93
N PHE A 94 23.04 3.60 -7.87
CA PHE A 94 24.39 3.11 -7.66
C PHE A 94 24.44 1.80 -6.85
N ASP A 95 23.32 1.39 -6.26
CA ASP A 95 23.23 0.14 -5.49
C ASP A 95 22.88 -1.02 -6.43
N THR A 96 23.73 -1.24 -7.44
CA THR A 96 23.58 -2.29 -8.46
C THR A 96 23.83 -3.69 -7.93
N ARG A 97 24.29 -3.82 -6.68
CA ARG A 97 24.59 -5.11 -6.06
C ARG A 97 23.32 -5.92 -5.82
N HIS A 98 22.16 -5.28 -5.69
CA HIS A 98 20.87 -5.94 -5.50
C HIS A 98 19.88 -5.37 -6.51
N ALA A 99 19.63 -6.11 -7.61
CA ALA A 99 18.70 -5.76 -8.71
C ALA A 99 17.21 -5.74 -8.31
N VAL A 100 16.92 -5.29 -7.09
CA VAL A 100 15.63 -5.29 -6.44
C VAL A 100 15.12 -3.86 -6.41
N ASP A 101 14.43 -3.46 -7.48
CA ASP A 101 13.91 -2.11 -7.64
C ASP A 101 12.39 -2.10 -7.39
N GLY A 102 11.94 -1.25 -6.47
CA GLY A 102 10.52 -1.03 -6.18
C GLY A 102 9.73 -0.52 -7.37
N SER A 103 10.38 0.10 -8.37
CA SER A 103 9.74 0.61 -9.58
C SER A 103 8.96 -0.45 -10.35
N ARG A 104 9.46 -1.70 -10.40
CA ARG A 104 8.82 -2.80 -11.12
C ARG A 104 7.49 -3.19 -10.49
N ILE A 105 7.45 -3.28 -9.16
CA ILE A 105 6.24 -3.57 -8.40
C ILE A 105 5.23 -2.43 -8.58
N ILE A 106 5.68 -1.17 -8.50
CA ILE A 106 4.82 0.00 -8.68
C ILE A 106 4.22 0.03 -10.10
N ASN A 107 5.04 -0.13 -11.14
CA ASN A 107 4.57 -0.11 -12.53
C ASN A 107 3.55 -1.25 -12.78
N HIS A 108 3.83 -2.46 -12.29
CA HIS A 108 2.89 -3.58 -12.41
C HIS A 108 1.56 -3.31 -11.70
N LEU A 109 1.61 -2.75 -10.49
CA LEU A 109 0.41 -2.35 -9.72
C LEU A 109 -0.46 -1.37 -10.52
N ILE A 110 0.13 -0.31 -11.05
CA ILE A 110 -0.60 0.79 -11.67
C ILE A 110 -1.17 0.37 -13.04
N GLN A 111 -0.37 -0.34 -13.85
CA GLN A 111 -0.77 -0.75 -15.20
C GLN A 111 -1.84 -1.86 -15.16
N ASN A 112 -1.69 -2.86 -14.28
CA ASN A 112 -2.50 -4.08 -14.32
C ASN A 112 -3.61 -4.12 -13.25
N HIS A 113 -3.47 -3.40 -12.14
CA HIS A 113 -4.35 -3.55 -10.97
C HIS A 113 -5.07 -2.27 -10.53
N SER A 114 -5.09 -1.21 -11.35
CA SER A 114 -5.83 0.04 -11.08
C SER A 114 -7.30 -0.17 -10.69
N LYS A 115 -8.02 -1.06 -11.40
CA LYS A 115 -9.42 -1.40 -11.06
C LYS A 115 -9.55 -2.08 -9.69
N SER A 116 -8.58 -2.92 -9.32
CA SER A 116 -8.56 -3.59 -8.01
C SER A 116 -8.34 -2.59 -6.89
N ILE A 117 -7.50 -1.57 -7.12
CA ILE A 117 -7.25 -0.47 -6.18
C ILE A 117 -8.54 0.31 -5.91
N HIS A 118 -9.26 0.73 -6.96
CA HIS A 118 -10.53 1.46 -6.79
C HIS A 118 -11.59 0.68 -6.00
N ARG A 119 -11.63 -0.65 -6.17
CA ARG A 119 -12.55 -1.52 -5.41
C ARG A 119 -12.20 -1.64 -3.92
N CYS A 120 -10.99 -1.29 -3.51
CA CYS A 120 -10.61 -1.27 -2.10
C CYS A 120 -11.30 -0.13 -1.33
N PHE A 121 -11.74 0.92 -2.04
CA PHE A 121 -12.43 2.09 -1.50
C PHE A 121 -13.96 1.96 -1.53
N ALA A 122 -14.49 0.75 -1.72
CA ALA A 122 -15.92 0.52 -1.62
C ALA A 122 -16.41 0.67 -0.17
N PRO A 123 -17.65 1.16 0.06
CA PRO A 123 -18.21 1.31 1.40
C PRO A 123 -18.17 -0.01 2.18
N GLY A 124 -17.86 0.08 3.48
CA GLY A 124 -17.78 -1.09 4.38
C GLY A 124 -16.49 -1.90 4.30
N ARG A 125 -15.52 -1.51 3.46
CA ARG A 125 -14.22 -2.19 3.32
C ARG A 125 -13.07 -1.45 4.02
N THR A 126 -13.27 -1.08 5.28
CA THR A 126 -12.34 -0.26 6.06
C THR A 126 -10.91 -0.82 6.09
N GLU A 127 -10.74 -2.13 6.34
CA GLU A 127 -9.41 -2.76 6.36
C GLU A 127 -8.71 -2.71 5.00
N ALA A 128 -9.44 -2.96 3.91
CA ALA A 128 -8.89 -2.88 2.56
C ALA A 128 -8.53 -1.43 2.18
N THR A 129 -9.35 -0.47 2.59
CA THR A 129 -9.08 0.97 2.39
C THR A 129 -7.79 1.38 3.11
N LEU A 130 -7.61 0.99 4.38
CA LEU A 130 -6.39 1.26 5.14
C LEU A 130 -5.14 0.65 4.47
N ALA A 131 -5.23 -0.63 4.08
CA ALA A 131 -4.12 -1.33 3.43
C ALA A 131 -3.76 -0.69 2.09
N CYS A 132 -4.77 -0.31 1.31
CA CYS A 132 -4.61 0.34 0.02
C CYS A 132 -4.00 1.74 0.15
N LEU A 133 -4.48 2.57 1.09
CA LEU A 133 -3.88 3.88 1.35
C LEU A 133 -2.42 3.75 1.79
N THR A 134 -2.11 2.77 2.63
CA THR A 134 -0.73 2.51 3.07
C THR A 134 0.16 2.14 1.87
N LEU A 135 -0.32 1.28 0.97
CA LEU A 135 0.37 0.93 -0.28
C LEU A 135 0.61 2.17 -1.16
N LEU A 136 -0.42 2.99 -1.38
CA LEU A 136 -0.30 4.19 -2.21
C LEU A 136 0.66 5.22 -1.63
N ILE A 137 0.69 5.40 -0.30
CA ILE A 137 1.69 6.22 0.38
C ILE A 137 3.09 5.66 0.13
N SER A 138 3.29 4.34 0.25
CA SER A 138 4.58 3.71 -0.06
C SER A 138 5.01 3.95 -1.51
N CYS A 139 4.08 3.88 -2.46
CA CYS A 139 4.36 4.15 -3.87
C CYS A 139 4.76 5.62 -4.10
N VAL A 140 4.00 6.57 -3.53
CA VAL A 140 4.28 8.01 -3.70
C VAL A 140 5.57 8.41 -3.01
N CYS A 141 5.86 7.89 -1.82
CA CYS A 141 7.09 8.21 -1.10
C CYS A 141 8.33 7.50 -1.66
N TRP A 142 8.15 6.53 -2.56
CA TRP A 142 9.27 5.80 -3.15
C TRP A 142 10.10 6.74 -4.04
N ASN A 143 11.43 6.62 -3.91
CA ASN A 143 12.42 7.43 -4.61
C ASN A 143 12.10 8.95 -4.57
N GLU A 144 11.98 9.49 -3.36
CA GLU A 144 11.75 10.92 -3.10
C GLU A 144 10.53 11.55 -3.80
N GLY A 145 9.55 10.74 -4.21
CA GLY A 145 8.39 11.25 -4.92
C GLY A 145 8.38 11.00 -6.43
N ALA A 146 9.36 10.27 -6.99
CA ALA A 146 9.47 10.01 -8.41
C ALA A 146 8.19 9.36 -8.99
N CYS A 147 7.60 8.42 -8.24
CA CYS A 147 6.40 7.70 -8.66
C CYS A 147 5.09 8.46 -8.40
N ALA A 148 5.13 9.65 -7.78
CA ALA A 148 3.92 10.41 -7.46
C ALA A 148 3.11 10.75 -8.73
N LYS A 149 3.78 11.13 -9.82
CA LYS A 149 3.13 11.42 -11.11
C LYS A 149 2.41 10.22 -11.68
N ILE A 150 3.03 9.04 -11.62
CA ILE A 150 2.47 7.78 -12.13
C ILE A 150 1.22 7.40 -11.31
N VAL A 151 1.34 7.44 -9.97
CA VAL A 151 0.22 7.10 -9.06
C VAL A 151 -0.96 8.06 -9.19
N ILE A 152 -0.74 9.34 -9.50
CA ILE A 152 -1.84 10.31 -9.66
C ILE A 152 -2.40 10.27 -11.08
N GLY A 153 -1.54 10.29 -12.08
CA GLY A 153 -1.92 10.41 -13.49
C GLY A 153 -2.51 9.13 -14.06
N GLU A 154 -1.90 7.99 -13.77
CA GLU A 154 -2.29 6.72 -14.41
C GLU A 154 -3.35 5.95 -13.62
N LEU A 155 -3.48 6.19 -12.31
CA LEU A 155 -4.49 5.52 -11.49
C LEU A 155 -5.92 6.02 -11.79
N ARG A 156 -6.10 7.07 -12.61
CA ARG A 156 -7.40 7.60 -13.09
C ARG A 156 -8.45 7.71 -11.98
N TRP A 157 -8.17 8.56 -11.01
CA TRP A 157 -9.06 8.83 -9.88
C TRP A 157 -10.43 9.34 -10.36
N ASP A 158 -11.48 8.55 -10.16
CA ASP A 158 -12.85 8.98 -10.47
C ASP A 158 -13.46 9.74 -9.29
N HIS A 159 -14.36 10.68 -9.60
CA HIS A 159 -15.03 11.50 -8.59
C HIS A 159 -15.68 10.64 -7.50
N LYS A 160 -16.27 9.49 -7.89
CA LYS A 160 -16.93 8.57 -6.97
C LYS A 160 -15.98 7.97 -5.94
N THR A 161 -14.77 7.55 -6.33
CA THR A 161 -13.77 7.02 -5.38
C THR A 161 -13.27 8.12 -4.45
N VAL A 162 -13.02 9.31 -4.97
CA VAL A 162 -12.60 10.46 -4.15
C VAL A 162 -13.68 10.82 -3.13
N THR A 163 -14.95 10.93 -3.55
CA THR A 163 -16.08 11.19 -2.64
C THR A 163 -16.21 10.09 -1.59
N ARG A 164 -16.12 8.81 -1.98
CA ARG A 164 -16.18 7.68 -1.03
C ARG A 164 -15.06 7.75 0.01
N LEU A 165 -13.84 8.03 -0.41
CA LEU A 165 -12.70 8.21 0.49
C LEU A 165 -12.97 9.30 1.51
N LEU A 166 -13.43 10.48 1.06
CA LEU A 166 -13.77 11.61 1.94
C LEU A 166 -14.94 11.30 2.88
N GLN A 167 -15.89 10.47 2.45
CA GLN A 167 -17.08 10.08 3.22
C GLN A 167 -16.85 8.86 4.12
N THR A 168 -15.74 8.13 3.97
CA THR A 168 -15.49 6.92 4.76
C THR A 168 -15.27 7.34 6.21
N ARG A 169 -16.29 7.12 7.06
CA ARG A 169 -16.26 7.46 8.48
C ARG A 169 -15.19 6.62 9.21
N GLN A 170 -14.47 7.28 10.11
CA GLN A 170 -13.55 6.68 11.07
C GLN A 170 -14.32 5.68 11.94
N THR A 171 -14.33 4.40 11.63
CA THR A 171 -14.85 3.38 12.54
C THR A 171 -13.80 2.34 12.82
N VAL A 172 -12.69 2.79 13.42
CA VAL A 172 -11.92 1.95 14.34
C VAL A 172 -11.47 2.79 15.55
N THR A 173 -12.39 3.52 16.16
CA THR A 173 -12.31 3.78 17.60
C THR A 173 -13.24 2.77 18.25
N ALA A 174 -12.69 1.68 18.79
CA ALA A 174 -13.35 1.07 19.92
C ALA A 174 -13.45 2.18 20.99
N PRO A 175 -14.63 2.42 21.59
CA PRO A 175 -14.68 3.29 22.76
C PRO A 175 -13.78 2.64 23.81
N GLU A 176 -12.81 3.40 24.31
CA GLU A 176 -12.17 3.09 25.58
C GLU A 176 -13.31 2.97 26.60
N GLY A 177 -13.65 1.74 26.96
CA GLY A 177 -14.58 1.46 28.03
C GLY A 177 -13.99 2.06 29.29
N THR A 178 -14.61 3.14 29.76
CA THR A 178 -14.48 3.66 31.10
C THR A 178 -14.53 2.48 32.06
N THR A 179 -13.44 2.27 32.79
CA THR A 179 -13.36 1.29 33.87
C THR A 179 -14.41 1.61 34.93
N LEU A 180 -15.49 0.84 34.96
CA LEU A 180 -16.33 0.68 36.14
C LEU A 180 -15.99 -0.67 36.79
N PRO A 181 -15.77 -0.71 38.12
CA PRO A 181 -15.38 -1.95 38.80
C PRO A 181 -16.61 -2.86 39.01
N ASN A 182 -16.33 -4.16 39.03
CA ASN A 182 -17.21 -5.27 39.42
C ASN A 182 -18.34 -5.69 38.48
N GLN A 183 -18.18 -6.86 37.85
CA GLN A 183 -19.02 -8.03 38.14
C GLN A 183 -18.41 -9.33 37.56
N LYS A 184 -18.36 -10.37 38.41
CA LYS A 184 -18.00 -11.76 38.10
C LYS A 184 -18.98 -12.37 37.09
N GLY A 185 -18.48 -13.10 36.08
CA GLY A 185 -19.33 -14.02 35.32
C GLY A 185 -18.80 -14.42 33.94
N ASN A 186 -18.05 -15.54 33.90
CA ASN A 186 -17.75 -16.43 32.77
C ASN A 186 -18.26 -16.08 31.36
N ARG A 187 -17.31 -15.74 30.46
CA ARG A 187 -17.04 -16.42 29.17
C ARG A 187 -15.87 -15.69 28.49
N SER A 188 -14.69 -16.29 28.51
CA SER A 188 -13.51 -15.77 27.82
C SER A 188 -13.64 -15.97 26.30
N ALA A 189 -13.98 -14.90 25.59
CA ALA A 189 -13.86 -14.84 24.14
C ALA A 189 -12.39 -15.06 23.72
N PRO A 190 -12.12 -15.74 22.60
CA PRO A 190 -10.76 -16.06 22.20
C PRO A 190 -9.99 -14.77 21.93
N LYS A 191 -8.79 -14.71 22.53
CA LYS A 191 -7.82 -13.61 22.47
C LYS A 191 -7.73 -13.05 21.05
N SER A 192 -8.26 -11.84 20.84
CA SER A 192 -8.02 -11.08 19.62
C SER A 192 -6.51 -10.96 19.41
N SER A 193 -6.04 -11.34 18.22
CA SER A 193 -4.62 -11.41 17.92
C SER A 193 -3.92 -10.07 18.20
N LYS A 194 -2.72 -10.11 18.78
CA LYS A 194 -1.86 -8.92 19.01
C LYS A 194 -1.57 -8.12 17.73
N LEU A 195 -1.82 -8.69 16.55
CA LEU A 195 -1.76 -8.00 15.25
C LEU A 195 -2.87 -6.96 15.05
N LYS A 196 -4.03 -7.12 15.66
CA LYS A 196 -5.15 -6.17 15.54
C LYS A 196 -4.83 -4.84 16.25
N GLY A 197 -4.08 -4.88 17.34
CA GLY A 197 -3.79 -3.68 18.15
C GLY A 197 -2.74 -2.72 17.58
N GLN A 198 -1.83 -3.18 16.71
CA GLN A 198 -0.78 -2.31 16.14
C GLN A 198 -1.13 -1.74 14.76
N LEU A 199 -1.96 -2.44 13.98
CA LEU A 199 -2.33 -2.01 12.62
C LEU A 199 -3.40 -0.89 12.60
N HIS A 200 -4.08 -0.65 13.74
CA HIS A 200 -5.12 0.37 13.92
C HIS A 200 -4.65 1.66 14.61
N LYS A 201 -3.34 1.95 14.68
CA LYS A 201 -2.87 3.25 15.21
C LYS A 201 -3.11 4.42 14.25
N ALA A 202 -3.28 4.16 12.96
CA ALA A 202 -3.48 5.19 11.95
C ALA A 202 -4.88 5.08 11.35
N ASP A 203 -5.63 6.18 11.43
CA ASP A 203 -6.96 6.31 10.86
C ASP A 203 -6.91 6.57 9.35
N ILE A 204 -7.99 6.22 8.62
CA ILE A 204 -8.19 6.52 7.20
C ILE A 204 -7.95 8.01 6.94
N ARG A 205 -8.49 8.90 7.79
CA ARG A 205 -8.31 10.34 7.64
C ARG A 205 -6.84 10.76 7.74
N THR A 206 -6.12 10.21 8.71
CA THR A 206 -4.69 10.47 8.90
C THR A 206 -3.88 9.96 7.71
N LEU A 207 -4.20 8.78 7.19
CA LEU A 207 -3.55 8.23 6.00
C LEU A 207 -3.88 9.02 4.74
N MET A 208 -5.12 9.49 4.57
CA MET A 208 -5.50 10.35 3.45
C MET A 208 -4.75 11.68 3.50
N LEU A 209 -4.69 12.34 4.65
CA LEU A 209 -3.90 13.56 4.81
C LEU A 209 -2.43 13.29 4.51
N ARG A 210 -1.86 12.21 5.06
CA ARG A 210 -0.48 11.81 4.77
C ARG A 210 -0.26 11.57 3.28
N PHE A 211 -1.18 10.90 2.61
CA PHE A 211 -1.12 10.67 1.17
C PHE A 211 -1.14 11.98 0.38
N ILE A 212 -2.05 12.90 0.70
CA ILE A 212 -2.12 14.23 0.08
C ILE A 212 -0.83 15.02 0.33
N PHE A 213 -0.33 15.04 1.57
CA PHE A 213 0.92 15.73 1.90
C PHE A 213 2.13 15.13 1.19
N SER A 214 2.22 13.79 1.08
CA SER A 214 3.27 13.12 0.30
C SER A 214 3.21 13.50 -1.17
N ILE A 215 2.01 13.62 -1.74
CA ILE A 215 1.81 14.09 -3.12
C ILE A 215 2.28 15.54 -3.27
N VAL A 216 1.79 16.46 -2.44
CA VAL A 216 2.08 17.90 -2.55
C VAL A 216 3.56 18.22 -2.27
N SER A 217 4.19 17.41 -1.42
CA SER A 217 5.60 17.56 -1.06
C SER A 217 6.56 17.00 -2.10
N SER A 218 6.07 16.20 -3.06
CA SER A 218 6.89 15.63 -4.14
C SER A 218 7.47 16.75 -5.03
N THR A 219 8.79 16.76 -5.14
CA THR A 219 9.57 17.72 -5.93
C THR A 219 9.23 17.64 -7.43
N GLU A 220 8.94 16.45 -7.92
CA GLU A 220 8.54 16.17 -9.31
C GLU A 220 7.24 16.89 -9.71
N LEU A 221 6.27 16.95 -8.80
CA LEU A 221 5.01 17.65 -9.03
C LEU A 221 5.16 19.16 -8.88
N ARG A 222 6.02 19.62 -7.96
CA ARG A 222 6.37 21.04 -7.79
C ARG A 222 7.06 21.63 -9.03
N ALA A 223 7.93 20.87 -9.69
CA ALA A 223 8.57 21.28 -10.94
C ALA A 223 7.59 21.39 -12.12
N SER A 224 6.47 20.65 -12.08
CA SER A 224 5.45 20.66 -13.12
C SER A 224 4.44 21.80 -12.94
N SER A 225 4.09 22.13 -11.70
CA SER A 225 3.17 23.23 -11.39
C SER A 225 3.80 24.61 -11.66
N SER A 226 5.10 24.80 -11.40
CA SER A 226 5.81 26.04 -11.69
C SER A 226 5.86 26.38 -13.19
N ARG A 227 5.96 25.37 -14.06
CA ARG A 227 5.91 25.56 -15.53
C ARG A 227 4.52 25.95 -16.04
N SER A 228 3.45 25.51 -15.37
CA SER A 228 2.07 25.86 -15.75
C SER A 228 1.67 27.27 -15.32
N CYS A 229 2.10 27.73 -14.14
CA CYS A 229 1.87 29.12 -13.68
C CYS A 229 2.66 30.17 -14.48
N GLY A 230 3.79 29.79 -15.08
CA GLY A 230 4.56 30.69 -15.96
C GLY A 230 3.86 31.00 -17.30
N ARG A 231 3.02 30.10 -17.82
CA ARG A 231 2.32 30.32 -19.10
C ARG A 231 1.10 31.23 -18.98
N LEU A 232 0.51 31.35 -17.79
CA LEU A 232 -0.62 32.25 -17.53
C LEU A 232 -0.21 33.71 -17.31
N LYS A 233 1.08 34.02 -17.16
CA LYS A 233 1.58 35.40 -16.97
C LYS A 233 2.15 36.07 -18.23
N VAL A 234 2.17 35.40 -19.38
CA VAL A 234 2.73 35.96 -20.64
C VAL A 234 1.67 36.25 -21.71
N SER A 235 0.40 35.91 -21.50
CA SER A 235 -0.69 36.21 -22.46
C SER A 235 -1.52 37.46 -22.09
N ARG A 236 -0.84 38.54 -21.67
CA ARG A 236 -1.41 39.90 -21.59
C ARG A 236 -0.35 40.93 -21.96
N LYS A 237 0.15 40.91 -23.19
CA LYS A 237 0.83 42.03 -23.86
C LYS A 237 1.10 41.69 -25.34
N ALA A 238 0.06 41.49 -26.12
CA ALA A 238 0.13 41.48 -27.58
C ALA A 238 -1.26 41.67 -28.18
N SER A 239 -1.90 42.82 -27.90
CA SER A 239 -3.04 43.33 -28.67
C SER A 239 -3.18 44.82 -28.42
N SER A 240 -2.28 45.60 -29.01
CA SER A 240 -2.52 47.00 -29.34
C SER A 240 -1.50 47.42 -30.39
N LYS A 241 -1.84 47.13 -31.64
CA LYS A 241 -1.43 47.88 -32.84
C LYS A 241 -2.11 47.25 -34.05
N ALA A 242 -3.32 47.70 -34.31
CA ALA A 242 -3.87 47.92 -35.64
C ALA A 242 -5.30 48.42 -35.44
N TYR A 243 -5.52 49.73 -35.60
CA TYR A 243 -6.72 50.29 -36.23
C TYR A 243 -6.50 51.78 -36.47
N LYS A 244 -6.33 52.09 -37.77
CA LYS A 244 -6.39 53.39 -38.47
C LYS A 244 -5.35 54.44 -38.10
#